data_AF-A0A3N5I3P3-F1
#
_entry.id   AF-A0A3N5I3P3-F1
#
_cell.length_a   1.000
_cell.length_b   1.000
_cell.length_c   1.000
_cell.angle_alpha   90.00
_cell.angle_beta   90.00
_cell.angle_gamma   90.00
#
_symmetry.space_group_name_H-M   'P 1'
#
loop_
_entity.id
_entity.type
_entity.pdbx_description
1 polymer ?
#
loop_
_entity_poly.entity_id
_entity_poly.type
_entity_poly.pdbx_seq_one_letter_code
_entity_poly.pdbx_strand_id
1 'polypeptide(L)'
;MISFVRRLGQRWSDWCGDREMETAIRRHLTITGYYGGTAKLRQVRLAAVKRPGWMQVFRFEVTARLAVAGDDSDDAQDNGAAASTDANVSEVPTYHELFGLVREDQRSGQVEIHVFRSGEQRRELFALWSDGLLQLRGGRSMTMT
;
A
#
# COMPACT_ATOMS: atom_id res chain seq x y z
N MET A 1 21.87 21.50 -10.62
CA MET A 1 20.44 21.90 -10.75
C MET A 1 19.50 20.81 -11.26
N ILE A 2 19.91 19.53 -11.30
CA ILE A 2 19.06 18.41 -11.78
C ILE A 2 18.25 17.76 -10.63
N SER A 3 18.56 18.08 -9.38
CA SER A 3 18.00 17.47 -8.17
C SER A 3 16.57 17.93 -7.82
N PHE A 4 16.16 19.14 -8.21
CA PHE A 4 14.82 19.66 -7.92
C PHE A 4 13.72 19.02 -8.80
N VAL A 5 14.03 18.79 -10.08
CA VAL A 5 13.14 18.10 -11.03
C VAL A 5 12.93 16.64 -10.64
N ARG A 6 13.97 15.96 -10.15
CA ARG A 6 13.85 14.60 -9.59
C ARG A 6 12.94 14.55 -8.34
N ARG A 7 13.04 15.54 -7.44
CA ARG A 7 12.17 15.61 -6.24
C ARG A 7 10.70 15.85 -6.60
N LEU A 8 10.42 16.68 -7.61
CA LEU A 8 9.06 16.85 -8.11
C LEU A 8 8.53 15.58 -8.78
N GLY A 9 9.35 14.91 -9.60
CA GLY A 9 8.98 13.63 -10.21
C GLY A 9 8.69 12.53 -9.20
N GLN A 10 9.46 12.46 -8.10
CA GLN A 10 9.21 11.56 -6.98
C GLN A 10 7.91 11.88 -6.25
N ARG A 11 7.65 13.16 -5.92
CA ARG A 11 6.35 13.56 -5.36
C ARG A 11 5.18 13.16 -6.25
N TRP A 12 5.33 13.27 -7.57
CA TRP A 12 4.30 12.87 -8.52
C TRP A 12 4.18 11.35 -8.73
N SER A 13 5.19 10.56 -8.35
CA SER A 13 5.08 9.09 -8.30
C SER A 13 4.49 8.59 -6.99
N ASP A 14 4.63 9.36 -5.93
CA ASP A 14 4.16 9.00 -4.59
C ASP A 14 2.72 9.52 -4.34
N TRP A 15 2.23 10.42 -5.20
CA TRP A 15 0.91 11.03 -5.09
C TRP A 15 -0.19 10.08 -5.59
N CYS A 16 -1.03 9.59 -4.66
CA CYS A 16 -2.20 8.74 -4.87
C CYS A 16 -3.42 9.48 -5.43
N GLY A 17 -3.49 10.81 -5.30
CA GLY A 17 -4.55 11.64 -5.90
C GLY A 17 -5.77 11.70 -5.00
N ASP A 18 -6.11 10.55 -4.45
CA ASP A 18 -7.28 10.31 -3.64
C ASP A 18 -6.90 9.88 -2.21
N ARG A 19 -7.40 10.65 -1.24
CA ARG A 19 -7.22 10.42 0.19
C ARG A 19 -8.05 9.22 0.67
N GLU A 20 -9.17 8.93 0.02
CA GLU A 20 -10.02 7.80 0.40
C GLU A 20 -9.33 6.48 0.06
N MET A 21 -8.81 6.34 -1.17
CA MET A 21 -7.98 5.20 -1.55
C MET A 21 -6.75 5.04 -0.64
N GLU A 22 -6.02 6.12 -0.34
CA GLU A 22 -4.88 6.04 0.59
C GLU A 22 -5.31 5.52 1.97
N THR A 23 -6.42 6.05 2.51
CA THR A 23 -6.95 5.64 3.82
C THR A 23 -7.37 4.17 3.80
N ALA A 24 -8.00 3.72 2.71
CA ALA A 24 -8.40 2.33 2.53
C ALA A 24 -7.19 1.39 2.47
N ILE A 25 -6.13 1.75 1.74
CA ILE A 25 -4.89 0.96 1.69
C ILE A 25 -4.24 0.87 3.08
N ARG A 26 -4.13 2.00 3.80
CA ARG A 26 -3.54 2.02 5.15
C ARG A 26 -4.34 1.16 6.12
N ARG A 27 -5.68 1.25 6.08
CA ARG A 27 -6.56 0.40 6.89
C ARG A 27 -6.39 -1.07 6.55
N HIS A 28 -6.28 -1.42 5.27
CA HIS A 28 -6.05 -2.80 4.83
C HIS A 28 -4.70 -3.35 5.32
N LEU A 29 -3.64 -2.53 5.30
CA LEU A 29 -2.34 -2.89 5.86
C LEU A 29 -2.40 -3.18 7.36
N THR A 30 -3.14 -2.36 8.13
CA THR A 30 -3.40 -2.62 9.56
C THR A 30 -4.07 -3.97 9.78
N ILE A 31 -5.10 -4.28 8.99
CA ILE A 31 -5.81 -5.58 9.09
C ILE A 31 -4.88 -6.76 8.77
N THR A 32 -3.89 -6.55 7.88
CA THR A 32 -2.93 -7.59 7.47
C THR A 32 -1.71 -7.69 8.41
N GLY A 33 -1.72 -6.96 9.54
CA GLY A 33 -0.67 -7.02 10.55
C GLY A 33 0.52 -6.08 10.28
N TYR A 34 0.30 -4.96 9.58
CA TYR A 34 1.31 -3.92 9.38
C TYR A 34 0.88 -2.58 9.99
N TYR A 35 1.81 -1.72 10.34
CA TYR A 35 1.50 -0.36 10.76
C TYR A 35 1.08 0.52 9.57
N GLY A 36 -0.21 0.54 9.23
CA GLY A 36 -0.76 1.35 8.15
C GLY A 36 -0.54 2.86 8.29
N GLY A 37 -0.50 3.37 9.54
CA GLY A 37 -0.25 4.79 9.82
C GLY A 37 1.14 5.28 9.40
N THR A 38 2.15 4.40 9.42
CA THR A 38 3.55 4.74 9.10
C THR A 38 4.00 4.21 7.74
N ALA A 39 3.11 3.52 7.02
CA ALA A 39 3.40 2.96 5.71
C ALA A 39 3.72 4.05 4.67
N LYS A 40 4.75 3.81 3.86
CA LYS A 40 5.17 4.71 2.78
C LYS A 40 4.71 4.17 1.44
N LEU A 41 3.68 4.79 0.88
CA LEU A 41 3.15 4.46 -0.44
C LEU A 41 4.02 5.08 -1.54
N ARG A 42 4.27 4.32 -2.60
CA ARG A 42 5.05 4.70 -3.77
C ARG A 42 4.41 4.16 -5.03
N GLN A 43 4.71 4.80 -6.16
CA GLN A 43 4.31 4.34 -7.50
C GLN A 43 2.81 4.05 -7.63
N VAL A 44 1.96 4.83 -6.95
CA VAL A 44 0.51 4.69 -7.07
C VAL A 44 0.09 5.16 -8.46
N ARG A 45 -0.35 4.23 -9.30
CA ARG A 45 -0.61 4.49 -10.73
C ARG A 45 -1.84 3.72 -11.20
N LEU A 46 -2.69 4.40 -11.96
CA LEU A 46 -3.75 3.75 -12.72
C LEU A 46 -3.12 2.82 -13.77
N ALA A 47 -3.45 1.54 -13.70
CA ALA A 47 -2.89 0.48 -14.51
C ALA A 47 -3.88 -0.03 -15.56
N ALA A 48 -5.18 -0.11 -15.23
CA ALA A 48 -6.23 -0.47 -16.17
C ALA A 48 -7.55 0.26 -15.85
N VAL A 49 -8.40 0.45 -16.86
CA VAL A 49 -9.69 1.12 -16.71
C VAL A 49 -10.74 0.57 -17.68
N LYS A 50 -12.00 0.47 -17.24
CA LYS A 50 -13.16 0.19 -18.11
C LYS A 50 -13.86 1.49 -18.48
N ARG A 51 -14.09 1.77 -19.76
CA ARG A 51 -14.91 2.93 -20.18
C ARG A 51 -16.37 2.75 -19.75
N PRO A 52 -17.06 3.81 -19.28
CA PRO A 52 -16.67 5.23 -19.27
C PRO A 52 -15.73 5.68 -18.13
N GLY A 53 -15.21 4.78 -17.29
CA GLY A 53 -14.23 5.08 -16.24
C GLY A 53 -14.56 4.51 -14.87
N TRP A 54 -15.69 3.80 -14.75
CA TRP A 54 -16.24 3.38 -13.45
C TRP A 54 -15.48 2.25 -12.77
N MET A 55 -14.77 1.42 -13.54
CA MET A 55 -13.94 0.36 -12.98
C MET A 55 -12.48 0.70 -13.26
N GLN A 56 -11.70 0.85 -12.20
CA GLN A 56 -10.31 1.26 -12.25
C GLN A 56 -9.46 0.28 -11.47
N VAL A 57 -8.28 -0.02 -11.99
CA VAL A 57 -7.29 -0.86 -11.31
C VAL A 57 -6.03 -0.05 -11.16
N PHE A 58 -5.62 0.18 -9.92
CA PHE A 58 -4.38 0.86 -9.56
C PHE A 58 -3.36 -0.14 -9.07
N ARG A 59 -2.11 0.11 -9.43
CA ARG A 59 -0.95 -0.55 -8.81
C ARG A 59 -0.30 0.41 -7.83
N PHE A 60 0.30 -0.16 -6.79
CA PHE A 60 1.16 0.60 -5.89
C PHE A 60 2.28 -0.29 -5.32
N GLU A 61 3.23 0.35 -4.67
CA GLU A 61 4.27 -0.27 -3.86
C GLU A 61 4.22 0.38 -2.48
N VAL A 62 4.48 -0.40 -1.44
CA VAL A 62 4.43 0.10 -0.07
C VAL A 62 5.54 -0.49 0.77
N THR A 63 6.26 0.40 1.45
CA THR A 63 7.18 0.00 2.52
C THR A 63 6.41 0.10 3.84
N ALA A 64 6.20 -1.03 4.51
CA ALA A 64 5.41 -1.10 5.75
C ALA A 64 6.16 -1.82 6.87
N ARG A 65 6.01 -1.33 8.10
CA ARG A 65 6.57 -1.96 9.31
C ARG A 65 5.63 -3.09 9.75
N LEU A 66 6.19 -4.25 10.05
CA LEU A 66 5.43 -5.37 10.62
C LEU A 66 4.96 -5.00 12.04
N ALA A 67 3.67 -5.20 12.32
CA ALA A 67 3.14 -5.10 13.67
C ALA A 67 3.47 -6.38 14.42
N VAL A 68 4.31 -6.28 15.45
CA VAL A 68 4.52 -7.38 16.40
C VAL A 68 3.34 -7.35 17.35
N ALA A 69 2.69 -8.49 17.56
CA ALA A 69 1.55 -8.61 18.46
C ALA A 69 1.98 -8.20 19.88
N GLY A 70 1.66 -6.97 20.29
CA GLY A 70 2.06 -6.41 21.59
C GLY A 70 2.36 -4.91 21.60
N ASP A 71 2.52 -4.27 20.44
CA ASP A 71 2.93 -2.85 20.32
C ASP A 71 1.73 -1.92 19.94
N ASP A 72 0.49 -2.36 20.24
CA ASP A 72 -0.76 -1.56 20.18
C ASP A 72 -1.08 -0.94 21.56
N SER A 73 -0.09 -0.34 22.22
CA SER A 73 -0.29 0.39 23.49
C SER A 73 -0.09 1.90 23.33
N ASP A 74 -0.82 2.50 22.39
CA ASP A 74 -1.15 3.92 22.45
C ASP A 74 -2.44 4.07 23.29
N ASP A 75 -2.31 3.99 24.62
CA ASP A 75 -3.11 4.71 25.65
C ASP A 75 -2.92 4.09 27.05
N ALA A 76 -1.78 4.35 27.69
CA ALA A 76 -1.65 4.25 29.14
C ALA A 76 -0.46 5.07 29.66
N GLN A 77 -0.56 6.39 29.59
CA GLN A 77 0.31 7.27 30.36
C GLN A 77 -0.53 7.92 31.48
N ASP A 78 -0.68 7.19 32.58
CA ASP A 78 -0.43 7.67 33.95
C ASP A 78 -0.92 6.61 34.95
N ASN A 79 0.02 5.95 35.64
CA ASN A 79 -0.01 5.66 37.08
C ASN A 79 1.14 4.69 37.40
N GLY A 80 2.13 5.20 38.14
CA GLY A 80 3.32 4.45 38.51
C GLY A 80 3.04 3.32 39.50
N ALA A 81 3.73 2.20 39.32
CA ALA A 81 4.21 1.34 40.39
C ALA A 81 5.27 0.38 39.85
N ALA A 82 6.35 0.24 40.62
CA ALA A 82 7.51 -0.56 40.35
C ALA A 82 7.21 -2.05 40.08
N ALA A 83 7.89 -2.66 39.10
CA ALA A 83 8.56 -3.96 39.24
C ALA A 83 9.29 -4.42 37.96
N SER A 84 10.48 -4.96 38.22
CA SER A 84 11.25 -5.99 37.49
C SER A 84 11.78 -5.72 36.08
N THR A 85 13.09 -5.44 36.06
CA THR A 85 14.07 -5.82 35.05
C THR A 85 13.94 -7.30 34.64
N ASP A 86 13.68 -7.56 33.36
CA ASP A 86 14.35 -8.62 32.58
C ASP A 86 14.06 -8.47 31.07
N ALA A 87 15.12 -8.53 30.28
CA ALA A 87 15.15 -8.67 28.80
C ALA A 87 14.34 -7.67 27.95
N ASN A 88 14.73 -6.39 27.96
CA ASN A 88 14.40 -5.47 26.85
C ASN A 88 15.30 -5.82 25.64
N VAL A 89 14.98 -6.91 24.94
CA VAL A 89 15.50 -7.13 23.58
C VAL A 89 14.86 -6.04 22.74
N SER A 90 15.61 -4.99 22.43
CA SER A 90 15.19 -3.98 21.46
C SER A 90 15.04 -4.67 20.11
N GLU A 91 13.86 -5.22 19.84
CA GLU A 91 13.55 -5.86 18.57
C GLU A 91 13.67 -4.81 17.48
N VAL A 92 14.63 -5.01 16.57
CA VAL A 92 14.86 -4.10 15.45
C VAL A 92 13.59 -4.06 14.61
N PRO A 93 13.00 -2.88 14.33
CA PRO A 93 11.76 -2.79 13.57
C PRO A 93 11.95 -3.40 12.18
N THR A 94 11.15 -4.43 11.88
CA THR A 94 11.22 -5.14 10.60
C THR A 94 10.31 -4.45 9.58
N TYR A 95 10.88 -4.09 8.44
CA TYR A 95 10.18 -3.46 7.32
C TYR A 95 10.09 -4.42 6.14
N HIS A 96 8.93 -4.47 5.51
CA HIS A 96 8.73 -5.20 4.25
C HIS A 96 8.44 -4.23 3.12
N GLU A 97 9.05 -4.49 1.96
CA GLU A 97 8.65 -3.92 0.68
C GLU A 97 7.56 -4.81 0.09
N LEU A 98 6.40 -4.24 -0.16
CA LEU A 98 5.22 -4.95 -0.60
C LEU A 98 4.68 -4.37 -1.91
N PHE A 99 4.05 -5.23 -2.69
CA PHE A 99 3.45 -4.91 -3.97
C PHE A 99 1.94 -4.91 -3.84
N GLY A 100 1.29 -3.81 -4.19
CA GLY A 100 -0.14 -3.64 -4.00
C GLY A 100 -0.94 -3.51 -5.31
N LEU A 101 -2.20 -3.92 -5.24
CA LEU A 101 -3.24 -3.71 -6.24
C LEU A 101 -4.51 -3.20 -5.57
N VAL A 102 -5.14 -2.21 -6.18
CA VAL A 102 -6.48 -1.74 -5.82
C VAL A 102 -7.38 -1.86 -7.03
N ARG A 103 -8.56 -2.43 -6.86
CA ARG A 103 -9.65 -2.38 -7.82
C ARG A 103 -10.79 -1.58 -7.22
N GLU A 104 -11.20 -0.56 -7.93
CA GLU A 104 -12.28 0.33 -7.52
C GLU A 104 -13.41 0.24 -8.53
N ASP A 105 -14.64 0.04 -8.04
CA ASP A 105 -15.86 0.22 -8.80
C ASP A 105 -16.65 1.40 -8.22
N GLN A 106 -16.64 2.52 -8.94
CA GLN A 106 -17.28 3.76 -8.52
C GLN A 106 -18.82 3.69 -8.53
N ARG A 107 -19.42 2.70 -9.22
CA ARG A 107 -20.89 2.55 -9.21
C ARG A 107 -21.39 1.94 -7.92
N SER A 108 -20.63 0.98 -7.39
CA SER A 108 -20.97 0.25 -6.18
C SER A 108 -20.26 0.82 -4.94
N GLY A 109 -19.24 1.66 -5.12
CA GLY A 109 -18.35 2.11 -4.05
C GLY A 109 -17.45 0.99 -3.50
N GLN A 110 -17.33 -0.12 -4.23
CA GLN A 110 -16.53 -1.26 -3.79
C GLN A 110 -15.06 -1.01 -4.09
N VAL A 111 -14.24 -1.15 -3.05
CA VAL A 111 -12.78 -1.07 -3.15
C VAL A 111 -12.22 -2.41 -2.70
N GLU A 112 -11.58 -3.12 -3.61
CA GLU A 112 -10.89 -4.37 -3.35
C GLU A 112 -9.37 -4.11 -3.35
N ILE A 113 -8.70 -4.47 -2.27
CA ILE A 113 -7.28 -4.20 -2.06
C ILE A 113 -6.57 -5.52 -1.76
N HIS A 114 -5.45 -5.76 -2.44
CA HIS A 114 -4.57 -6.89 -2.16
C HIS A 114 -3.12 -6.45 -2.12
N VAL A 115 -2.35 -7.04 -1.20
CA VAL A 115 -0.93 -6.74 -0.98
C VAL A 115 -0.14 -8.04 -0.99
N PHE A 116 0.99 -8.05 -1.69
CA PHE A 116 1.81 -9.22 -1.97
C PHE A 116 3.26 -8.99 -1.57
N ARG A 117 3.94 -10.07 -1.18
CA ARG A 117 5.41 -10.05 -1.01
C ARG A 117 6.16 -10.22 -2.32
N SER A 118 5.51 -10.81 -3.34
CA SER A 118 6.09 -11.04 -4.66
C SER A 118 5.40 -10.20 -5.72
N GLY A 119 6.20 -9.65 -6.64
CA GLY A 119 5.69 -8.97 -7.82
C GLY A 119 4.95 -9.90 -8.79
N GLU A 120 5.22 -11.21 -8.76
CA GLU A 120 4.59 -12.19 -9.64
C GLU A 120 3.11 -12.40 -9.33
N GLN A 121 2.79 -12.61 -8.05
CA GLN A 121 1.41 -12.73 -7.56
C GLN A 121 0.59 -11.48 -7.93
N ARG A 122 1.20 -10.29 -7.82
CA ARG A 122 0.60 -9.05 -8.28
C ARG A 122 0.32 -9.08 -9.79
N ARG A 123 1.24 -9.57 -10.62
CA ARG A 123 1.05 -9.66 -12.07
C ARG A 123 -0.07 -10.62 -12.45
N GLU A 124 -0.14 -11.77 -11.80
CA GLU A 124 -1.20 -12.77 -12.02
C GLU A 124 -2.59 -12.20 -11.67
N LEU A 125 -2.74 -11.60 -10.49
CA LEU A 125 -4.00 -10.97 -10.11
C LEU A 125 -4.35 -9.78 -11.01
N PHE A 126 -3.36 -8.99 -11.41
CA PHE A 126 -3.56 -7.91 -12.37
C PHE A 126 -4.07 -8.43 -13.71
N ALA A 127 -3.52 -9.53 -14.22
CA ALA A 127 -3.98 -10.14 -15.47
C ALA A 127 -5.46 -10.54 -15.38
N LEU A 128 -5.87 -11.13 -14.24
CA LEU A 128 -7.27 -11.48 -13.98
C LEU A 128 -8.17 -10.24 -13.89
N TRP A 129 -7.77 -9.23 -13.12
CA TRP A 129 -8.58 -8.02 -12.89
C TRP A 129 -8.65 -7.09 -14.09
N SER A 130 -7.62 -7.11 -14.94
CA SER A 130 -7.54 -6.29 -16.15
C SER A 130 -8.13 -6.97 -17.38
N ASP A 131 -8.65 -8.20 -17.26
CA ASP A 131 -9.31 -8.87 -18.36
C ASP A 131 -10.53 -8.08 -18.85
N GLY A 132 -10.57 -7.81 -20.15
CA GLY A 132 -11.58 -6.94 -20.77
C GLY A 132 -11.47 -5.44 -20.41
N LEU A 133 -10.43 -5.00 -19.71
CA LEU A 133 -10.16 -3.58 -19.41
C LEU A 133 -9.12 -2.98 -20.35
N LEU A 134 -9.16 -1.66 -20.52
CA LEU A 134 -8.11 -0.94 -21.23
C LEU A 134 -6.88 -0.81 -20.33
N GLN A 135 -5.80 -1.51 -20.68
CA GLN A 135 -4.53 -1.42 -19.97
C GLN A 135 -3.76 -0.15 -20.38
N LEU A 136 -3.37 0.65 -19.39
CA LEU A 136 -2.55 1.84 -19.59
C LEU A 136 -1.06 1.48 -19.63
N ARG A 137 -0.21 2.44 -20.03
CA ARG A 137 1.24 2.21 -20.17
C ARG A 137 1.89 1.57 -18.94
N GLY A 138 1.46 1.94 -17.73
CA GLY A 138 1.95 1.37 -16.47
C GLY A 138 1.43 -0.03 -16.14
N GLY A 139 0.29 -0.43 -16.71
CA GLY A 139 -0.24 -1.79 -16.62
C GLY A 139 0.40 -2.74 -17.63
N ARG A 140 0.73 -2.26 -18.83
CA ARG A 140 1.38 -3.08 -19.88
C ARG A 140 2.75 -3.64 -19.46
N SER A 141 3.49 -2.93 -18.59
CA SER A 141 4.74 -3.46 -18.02
C SER A 141 4.53 -4.62 -17.04
N MET A 142 3.30 -4.88 -16.60
CA MET A 142 2.97 -5.98 -15.69
C MET A 142 2.54 -7.25 -16.45
N THR A 143 2.10 -7.11 -17.71
CA THR A 143 1.63 -8.20 -18.55
C THR A 143 2.65 -8.65 -19.60
N MET A 144 3.65 -7.82 -19.94
CA MET A 144 4.74 -8.21 -20.84
C MET A 144 5.88 -8.91 -20.07
N THR A 145 5.99 -10.23 -20.23
CA THR A 145 7.19 -11.04 -19.97
C THR A 145 7.24 -12.13 -21.02
#